data_AF-A0A7K5RVG3-F1
#
_entry.id   AF-A0A7K5RVG3-F1
#
_cell.length_a   1.000
_cell.length_b   1.000
_cell.length_c   1.000
_cell.angle_alpha   90.00
_cell.angle_beta   90.00
_cell.angle_gamma   90.00
#
_symmetry.space_group_name_H-M   'P 1'
#
loop_
_entity.id
_entity.type
_entity.pdbx_description
1 polymer ?
#
loop_
_entity_poly.entity_id
_entity_poly.type
_entity_poly.pdbx_seq_one_letter_code
_entity_poly.pdbx_strand_id
1 'polypeptide(L)'
;YATFFEIYSGKVFDLLNRKTKLRVLEDGKQQVQVVGLQEREVKCVEDVLKLIEIGNSCRTSGQTSANAHSSRSHAVFQIILRRKGKLHGKFSLIDLAGNERGADTSSADRQTRLEGAEINKSLLALK
;
A
#
# COMPACT_ATOMS: atom_id res chain seq x y z
N TYR A 1 -0.60 -17.15 4.93
CA TYR A 1 -1.55 -16.03 4.87
C TYR A 1 -0.99 -14.95 3.98
N ALA A 2 -1.84 -14.09 3.41
CA ALA A 2 -1.43 -12.91 2.68
C ALA A 2 -2.26 -11.69 3.09
N THR A 3 -1.65 -10.51 3.01
CA THR A 3 -2.31 -9.21 3.18
C THR A 3 -1.94 -8.31 2.00
N PHE A 4 -2.82 -7.36 1.67
CA PHE A 4 -2.53 -6.34 0.67
C PHE A 4 -3.14 -5.01 1.10
N PHE A 5 -2.33 -3.99 1.25
CA PHE A 5 -2.78 -2.65 1.61
C PHE A 5 -2.01 -1.58 0.83
N GLU A 6 -2.56 -0.37 0.80
CA GLU A 6 -1.87 0.80 0.26
C GLU A 6 -1.70 1.89 1.32
N ILE A 7 -0.65 2.69 1.13
CA ILE A 7 -0.42 3.95 1.82
C ILE A 7 -0.69 5.07 0.82
N TYR A 8 -1.72 5.85 1.09
CA TYR A 8 -2.17 6.92 0.23
C TYR A 8 -2.47 8.18 1.05
N SER A 9 -1.86 9.30 0.68
CA SER A 9 -2.00 10.59 1.39
C SER A 9 -1.80 10.44 2.92
N GLY A 10 -0.73 9.72 3.31
CA GLY A 10 -0.38 9.46 4.72
C GLY A 10 -1.34 8.56 5.50
N LYS A 11 -2.30 7.91 4.83
CA LYS A 11 -3.29 7.00 5.43
C LYS A 11 -3.13 5.59 4.88
N VAL A 12 -3.48 4.58 5.68
CA VAL A 12 -3.42 3.16 5.28
C VAL A 12 -4.81 2.65 4.92
N PHE A 13 -4.92 1.90 3.83
CA PHE A 13 -6.17 1.32 3.34
C PHE A 13 -6.01 -0.16 2.96
N ASP A 14 -6.94 -1.00 3.40
CA ASP A 14 -6.96 -2.43 3.09
C ASP A 14 -7.48 -2.68 1.65
N LEU A 15 -6.62 -3.21 0.78
CA LEU A 15 -6.98 -3.50 -0.61
C LEU A 15 -7.76 -4.82 -0.77
N LEU A 16 -7.75 -5.69 0.24
CA LEU A 16 -8.53 -6.95 0.28
C LEU A 16 -9.86 -6.79 1.01
N ASN A 17 -10.13 -5.59 1.53
CA ASN A 17 -11.35 -5.25 2.24
C ASN A 17 -11.90 -3.87 1.82
N ARG A 18 -12.16 -3.72 0.52
CA ARG A 18 -12.88 -2.57 -0.08
C ARG A 18 -12.31 -1.19 0.30
N LYS A 19 -10.99 -1.04 0.36
CA LYS A 19 -10.31 0.20 0.82
C LYS A 19 -10.74 0.66 2.20
N THR A 20 -11.01 -0.26 3.12
CA THR A 20 -11.28 0.10 4.51
C THR A 20 -10.08 0.82 5.08
N LYS A 21 -10.29 2.02 5.61
CA LYS A 21 -9.24 2.82 6.25
C LYS A 21 -8.78 2.13 7.53
N LEU A 22 -7.47 1.92 7.66
CA LEU A 22 -6.85 1.26 8.80
C LEU A 22 -6.12 2.27 9.70
N ARG A 23 -5.85 1.84 10.94
CA ARG A 23 -5.05 2.60 11.90
C ARG A 23 -3.69 1.93 12.08
N VAL A 24 -2.64 2.73 12.14
CA VAL A 24 -1.29 2.28 12.48
C VAL A 24 -1.04 2.67 13.92
N LEU A 25 -0.80 1.67 14.78
CA LEU A 25 -0.54 1.85 16.20
C LEU A 25 0.77 1.15 16.57
N GLU A 26 1.40 1.59 17.64
CA GLU A 26 2.58 0.94 18.20
C GLU A 26 2.20 0.22 19.49
N ASP A 27 2.63 -1.03 19.66
CA ASP A 27 2.36 -1.80 20.88
C ASP A 27 3.39 -1.50 21.98
N GLY A 28 3.17 -2.06 23.18
CA GLY A 28 4.08 -1.87 24.33
C GLY A 28 5.48 -2.46 24.14
N LYS A 29 5.77 -3.12 23.01
CA LYS A 29 7.07 -3.67 22.64
C LYS A 29 7.71 -2.88 21.48
N GLN A 30 7.21 -1.68 21.20
CA GLN A 30 7.64 -0.83 20.10
C GLN A 30 7.47 -1.48 18.72
N GLN A 31 6.49 -2.40 18.59
CA GLN A 31 6.17 -3.00 17.30
C GLN A 31 4.98 -2.27 16.68
N VAL A 32 5.20 -1.77 15.46
CA VAL A 32 4.15 -1.13 14.67
C VAL A 32 3.19 -2.19 14.13
N GLN A 33 1.89 -1.99 14.40
CA GLN A 33 0.79 -2.86 14.02
C GLN A 33 -0.22 -2.08 13.17
N VAL A 34 -0.64 -2.68 12.05
CA VAL A 34 -1.76 -2.16 11.25
C VAL A 34 -3.05 -2.81 11.73
N VAL A 35 -3.79 -2.10 12.57
CA VAL A 35 -4.97 -2.64 13.25
C VAL A 35 -6.14 -2.75 12.28
N GLY A 36 -6.73 -3.95 12.23
CA GLY A 36 -7.88 -4.27 11.39
C GLY A 36 -7.53 -4.76 9.98
N LEU A 37 -6.23 -4.91 9.65
CA LEU A 37 -5.79 -5.46 8.37
C LEU A 37 -6.24 -6.93 8.23
N GLN A 38 -6.90 -7.27 7.12
CA GLN A 38 -7.35 -8.64 6.91
C GLN A 38 -6.23 -9.56 6.40
N GLU A 39 -5.92 -10.59 7.18
CA GLU A 39 -5.10 -11.72 6.75
C GLU A 39 -5.98 -12.76 6.05
N ARG A 40 -5.75 -12.99 4.76
CA ARG A 40 -6.40 -14.06 4.00
C ARG A 40 -5.56 -15.32 4.05
N GLU A 41 -6.18 -16.45 4.37
CA GLU A 41 -5.52 -17.75 4.22
C GLU A 41 -5.31 -18.04 2.72
N VAL A 42 -4.13 -18.55 2.37
CA VAL A 42 -3.76 -18.94 1.00
C VAL A 42 -3.13 -20.33 1.07
N LYS A 43 -3.51 -21.23 0.17
CA LYS A 43 -3.08 -22.64 0.19
C LYS A 43 -2.33 -23.05 -1.07
N CYS A 44 -2.47 -22.29 -2.15
CA CYS A 44 -1.76 -22.49 -3.40
C CYS A 44 -1.36 -21.16 -4.06
N VAL A 45 -0.65 -21.26 -5.19
CA VAL A 45 -0.17 -20.08 -5.94
C VAL A 45 -1.35 -19.31 -6.53
N GLU A 46 -2.39 -20.01 -6.98
CA GLU A 46 -3.57 -19.42 -7.59
C GLU A 46 -4.34 -18.54 -6.60
N ASP A 47 -4.39 -18.90 -5.32
CA ASP A 47 -4.99 -18.07 -4.27
C ASP A 47 -4.24 -16.74 -4.14
N VAL A 48 -2.91 -16.79 -4.17
CA VAL A 48 -2.06 -15.59 -4.07
C VAL A 48 -2.28 -14.68 -5.27
N LEU A 49 -2.29 -15.23 -6.48
CA LEU A 49 -2.51 -14.46 -7.72
C LEU A 49 -3.89 -13.77 -7.71
N LYS A 50 -4.95 -14.46 -7.26
CA LYS A 50 -6.28 -13.86 -7.11
C LYS A 50 -6.29 -12.67 -6.14
N LEU A 51 -5.58 -12.76 -5.02
CA LEU A 51 -5.49 -11.64 -4.07
C LEU A 51 -4.76 -10.44 -4.66
N ILE A 52 -3.73 -10.68 -5.48
CA ILE A 52 -3.00 -9.63 -6.19
C ILE A 52 -3.93 -8.94 -7.20
N GLU A 53 -4.70 -9.70 -7.99
CA GLU A 53 -5.69 -9.14 -8.93
C GLU A 53 -6.74 -8.30 -8.20
N ILE A 54 -7.31 -8.82 -7.11
CA ILE A 54 -8.29 -8.09 -6.28
C ILE A 54 -7.66 -6.77 -5.80
N GLY A 55 -6.48 -6.82 -5.19
CA GLY A 55 -5.88 -5.62 -4.61
C GLY A 55 -5.45 -4.59 -5.66
N ASN A 56 -4.94 -5.04 -6.81
CA ASN A 56 -4.59 -4.15 -7.92
C ASN A 56 -5.83 -3.48 -8.52
N SER A 57 -6.95 -4.19 -8.65
CA SER A 57 -8.21 -3.61 -9.14
C SER A 57 -8.77 -2.55 -8.18
N CYS A 58 -8.51 -2.71 -6.88
CA CYS A 58 -8.90 -1.76 -5.88
C CYS A 58 -7.93 -0.58 -5.79
N ARG A 59 -6.62 -0.77 -5.95
CA ARG A 59 -5.56 0.21 -5.70
C ARG A 59 -5.84 1.59 -6.30
N THR A 60 -5.47 2.63 -5.57
CA THR A 60 -5.57 4.02 -6.06
C THR A 60 -4.51 4.26 -7.15
N SER A 61 -4.95 4.36 -8.40
CA SER A 61 -4.16 4.83 -9.53
C SER A 61 -4.61 6.23 -9.94
N GLY A 62 -3.67 7.08 -10.34
CA GLY A 62 -3.97 8.36 -10.96
C GLY A 62 -3.66 8.30 -12.44
N GLN A 63 -4.61 8.70 -13.30
CA GLN A 63 -4.29 9.09 -14.66
C GLN A 63 -3.81 10.54 -14.64
N THR A 64 -2.56 10.78 -15.05
CA THR A 64 -2.11 12.11 -15.47
C THR A 64 -1.96 12.13 -16.98
N SER A 65 -2.05 13.32 -17.57
CA SER A 65 -1.82 13.57 -19.01
C SER A 65 -0.45 13.12 -19.51
N ALA A 66 0.52 12.86 -18.62
CA ALA A 66 1.87 12.40 -18.96
C ALA A 66 2.06 10.88 -18.83
N ASN A 67 1.34 10.19 -17.93
CA ASN A 67 1.48 8.74 -17.71
C ASN A 67 0.12 8.11 -17.38
N ALA A 68 -0.32 7.16 -18.22
CA ALA A 68 -1.61 6.47 -18.09
C ALA A 68 -1.72 5.57 -16.83
N HIS A 69 -0.62 5.36 -16.08
CA HIS A 69 -0.56 4.42 -14.97
C HIS A 69 0.44 4.82 -13.86
N SER A 70 0.51 6.10 -13.50
CA SER A 70 1.29 6.51 -12.32
C SER A 70 0.62 6.00 -11.03
N SER A 71 1.27 5.07 -10.33
CA SER A 71 0.86 4.64 -8.99
C SER A 71 1.01 5.83 -8.03
N ARG A 72 -0.11 6.41 -7.58
CA ARG A 72 -0.14 7.53 -6.63
C ARG A 72 -0.21 7.09 -5.16
N SER A 73 -0.16 5.78 -4.93
CA SER A 73 -0.10 5.15 -3.62
C SER A 73 1.05 4.15 -3.56
N HIS A 74 1.61 3.97 -2.35
CA HIS A 74 2.58 2.90 -2.09
C HIS A 74 1.82 1.62 -1.77
N ALA A 75 2.05 0.57 -2.52
CA ALA A 75 1.44 -0.74 -2.29
C ALA A 75 2.36 -1.62 -1.44
N VAL A 76 1.76 -2.36 -0.51
CA VAL A 76 2.46 -3.36 0.32
C VAL A 76 1.69 -4.66 0.29
N PHE A 77 2.27 -5.67 -0.34
CA PHE A 77 1.77 -7.04 -0.30
C PHE A 77 2.63 -7.87 0.66
N GLN A 78 2.01 -8.54 1.63
CA GLN A 78 2.75 -9.34 2.59
C GLN A 78 2.36 -10.80 2.50
N ILE A 79 3.37 -11.67 2.52
CA ILE A 79 3.20 -13.11 2.72
C ILE A 79 3.61 -13.41 4.15
N ILE A 80 2.66 -13.97 4.91
CA ILE A 80 2.80 -14.21 6.34
C ILE A 80 2.78 -15.73 6.59
N LEU A 81 3.90 -16.23 7.11
CA LEU A 81 4.06 -17.61 7.53
C LEU A 81 3.77 -17.72 9.03
N ARG A 82 2.81 -18.58 9.39
CA ARG A 82 2.47 -18.88 10.78
C ARG A 82 2.79 -20.35 11.08
N ARG A 83 3.37 -20.62 12.26
CA ARG A 83 3.62 -21.97 12.77
C ARG A 83 2.96 -22.10 14.14
N LYS A 84 2.06 -23.08 14.29
CA LYS A 84 1.27 -23.29 15.52
C LYS A 84 0.55 -22.00 15.99
N GLY A 85 -0.06 -21.28 15.04
CA GLY A 85 -0.78 -20.02 15.29
C GLY A 85 0.10 -18.78 15.51
N LYS A 86 1.41 -18.95 15.76
CA LYS A 86 2.34 -17.84 15.98
C LYS A 86 2.98 -17.38 14.67
N LEU A 87 3.26 -16.08 14.57
CA LEU A 87 4.04 -15.51 13.46
C LEU A 87 5.42 -16.16 13.44
N HIS A 88 5.78 -16.76 12.31
CA HIS A 88 7.09 -17.37 12.09
C HIS A 88 7.96 -16.54 11.15
N GLY A 89 7.34 -15.96 10.11
CA GLY A 89 8.03 -15.09 9.17
C GLY A 89 7.06 -14.21 8.41
N LYS A 90 7.54 -13.07 7.93
CA LYS A 90 6.78 -12.13 7.12
C LYS A 90 7.68 -11.61 6.00
N PHE A 91 7.28 -11.84 4.76
CA PHE A 91 7.94 -11.31 3.59
C PHE A 91 7.06 -10.21 3.00
N SER A 92 7.60 -9.01 2.80
CA SER A 92 6.84 -7.85 2.31
C SER A 92 7.41 -7.39 0.96
N LEU A 93 6.55 -7.39 -0.05
CA LEU A 93 6.81 -6.79 -1.36
C LEU A 93 6.22 -5.38 -1.34
N ILE A 94 7.05 -4.41 -1.68
CA ILE A 94 6.69 -2.99 -1.61
C ILE A 94 6.85 -2.39 -3.00
N ASP A 95 5.76 -1.84 -3.53
CA ASP A 95 5.75 -1.08 -4.77
C ASP A 95 5.49 0.39 -4.45
N LEU A 96 6.53 1.21 -4.57
CA LEU A 96 6.50 2.62 -4.19
C LEU A 96 5.90 3.48 -5.30
N ALA A 97 5.16 4.52 -4.90
CA ALA A 97 4.68 5.55 -5.80
C ALA A 97 5.85 6.28 -6.49
N GLY A 98 5.59 6.79 -7.70
CA GLY A 98 6.59 7.47 -8.52
C GLY A 98 7.07 8.79 -7.91
N ASN A 99 8.37 9.06 -7.99
CA ASN A 99 8.99 10.33 -7.57
C ASN A 99 8.86 11.38 -8.67
N GLU A 100 7.64 11.80 -8.99
CA GLU A 100 7.38 12.87 -9.94
C GLU A 100 7.73 14.24 -9.34
N ARG A 101 8.46 15.06 -10.10
CA ARG A 101 8.96 16.35 -9.60
C ARG A 101 7.80 17.35 -9.57
N GLY A 102 7.79 18.23 -8.57
CA GLY A 102 6.78 19.29 -8.48
C GLY A 102 6.74 20.23 -9.71
N ALA A 103 7.83 20.32 -10.47
CA ALA A 103 7.86 21.05 -11.74
C ALA A 103 6.93 20.43 -12.81
N ASP A 104 6.82 19.10 -12.82
CA ASP A 104 6.05 18.31 -13.80
C ASP A 104 4.53 18.41 -13.54
N THR A 105 4.12 18.93 -12.37
CA THR A 105 2.72 19.04 -11.93
C THR A 105 2.26 20.49 -11.73
N SER A 106 3.04 21.47 -12.22
CA SER A 106 2.76 22.90 -12.05
C SER A 106 1.43 23.34 -12.70
N SER A 107 1.00 22.66 -13.77
CA SER A 107 -0.31 22.84 -14.43
C SER A 107 -1.38 21.84 -13.97
N ALA A 108 -1.05 20.93 -13.05
CA ALA A 108 -1.99 19.92 -12.55
C ALA A 108 -2.98 20.53 -11.55
N ASP A 109 -4.12 19.87 -11.35
CA ASP A 109 -5.13 20.31 -10.40
C ASP A 109 -4.63 20.28 -8.93
N ARG A 110 -5.37 20.95 -8.04
CA ARG A 110 -4.99 21.05 -6.62
C ARG A 110 -4.82 19.68 -5.96
N GLN A 111 -5.65 18.72 -6.34
CA GLN A 111 -5.65 17.37 -5.76
C GLN A 111 -4.38 16.60 -6.16
N THR A 112 -4.01 16.63 -7.43
CA THR A 112 -2.77 16.03 -7.96
C THR A 112 -1.52 16.63 -7.30
N ARG A 113 -1.50 17.94 -7.07
CA ARG A 113 -0.35 18.60 -6.39
C ARG A 113 -0.21 18.16 -4.94
N LEU A 114 -1.32 17.99 -4.21
CA LEU A 114 -1.29 17.52 -2.82
C LEU A 114 -0.80 16.06 -2.73
N GLU A 115 -1.26 15.20 -3.66
CA GLU A 115 -0.82 13.81 -3.73
C GLU A 115 0.68 13.72 -4.03
N GLY A 116 1.18 14.46 -5.02
CA GLY A 116 2.60 14.51 -5.35
C GLY A 116 3.47 15.00 -4.18
N ALA A 117 2.99 15.98 -3.41
CA ALA A 117 3.70 16.46 -2.22
C ALA A 117 3.80 15.37 -1.13
N GLU A 118 2.74 14.61 -0.88
CA GLU A 118 2.75 13.51 0.11
C GLU A 118 3.59 12.32 -0.35
N ILE A 119 3.60 12.01 -1.66
CA ILE A 119 4.50 11.00 -2.23
C ILE A 119 5.96 11.42 -1.99
N ASN A 120 6.33 12.65 -2.33
CA ASN A 120 7.70 13.14 -2.15
C ASN A 120 8.12 13.20 -0.68
N LYS A 121 7.21 13.59 0.22
CA LYS A 121 7.46 13.59 1.66
C LYS A 121 7.72 12.19 2.20
N SER A 122 6.90 11.21 1.79
CA SER A 122 7.06 9.82 2.24
C SER A 122 8.32 9.15 1.68
N LEU A 123 8.66 9.41 0.41
CA LEU A 123 9.90 8.93 -0.19
C LEU A 123 11.16 9.58 0.41
N LEU A 124 11.08 10.85 0.81
CA LEU A 124 12.17 11.53 1.53
C LEU A 124 12.43 10.90 2.89
N ALA A 125 11.37 10.56 3.64
CA ALA A 125 11.50 9.92 4.94
C ALA A 125 12.11 8.49 4.89
N LEU A 126 12.13 7.87 3.71
CA LEU A 126 12.74 6.56 3.47
C LEU A 126 14.24 6.63 3.13
N LYS A 127 14.73 7.79 2.67
CA LYS A 127 16.15 8.02 2.33
C LYS A 127 17.01 8.23 3.56
#